data_AF-A0A3L7RR10-F1
#
_entry.id   AF-A0A3L7RR10-F1
#
_cell.length_a   1.000
_cell.length_b   1.000
_cell.length_c   1.000
_cell.angle_alpha   90.00
_cell.angle_beta   90.00
_cell.angle_gamma   90.00
#
_symmetry.space_group_name_H-M   'P 1'
#
loop_
_entity.id
_entity.type
_entity.pdbx_description
1 polymer ?
#
loop_
_entity_poly.entity_id
_entity_poly.type
_entity_poly.pdbx_seq_one_letter_code
_entity_poly.pdbx_strand_id
1 'polypeptide(L)'
;MLGADGTVETIIGTTIHPVWSVDRQEWVPIAKLADGERLCCDTESFGLGFPSSLTPKASGLVLSVSLSRVSQPVYNAEVQGEHVYQVGELGLLVHNACAVFNSEMTKALQWLQ
;
A
#
# COMPACT_ATOMS: atom_id res chain seq x y z
N MET A 1 -8.87 3.20 -9.67
CA MET A 1 -9.27 2.02 -8.90
C MET A 1 -10.78 2.05 -8.71
N LEU A 2 -11.41 0.89 -8.55
CA LEU A 2 -12.86 0.75 -8.35
C LEU A 2 -13.12 0.17 -6.95
N GLY A 3 -13.87 0.90 -6.12
CA GLY A 3 -14.37 0.45 -4.83
C GLY A 3 -15.56 -0.50 -4.93
N ALA A 4 -15.86 -1.22 -3.85
CA ALA A 4 -16.95 -2.20 -3.80
C ALA A 4 -18.35 -1.58 -3.94
N ASP A 5 -18.48 -0.30 -3.61
CA ASP A 5 -19.69 0.53 -3.75
C ASP A 5 -19.86 1.13 -5.17
N GLY A 6 -18.91 0.88 -6.07
CA GLY A 6 -18.88 1.45 -7.42
C GLY A 6 -18.11 2.76 -7.54
N THR A 7 -17.55 3.29 -6.43
CA THR A 7 -16.76 4.53 -6.45
C THR A 7 -15.48 4.35 -7.25
N VAL A 8 -15.17 5.29 -8.14
CA VAL A 8 -13.94 5.29 -8.94
C VAL A 8 -13.01 6.39 -8.46
N GLU A 9 -11.80 6.01 -8.04
CA GLU A 9 -10.80 6.93 -7.53
C GLU A 9 -9.47 6.79 -8.26
N THR A 10 -8.72 7.89 -8.43
CA THR A 10 -7.35 7.88 -8.93
C THR A 10 -6.39 8.29 -7.82
N ILE A 11 -5.42 7.42 -7.52
CA ILE A 11 -4.32 7.71 -6.59
C ILE A 11 -3.08 8.06 -7.41
N ILE A 12 -2.41 9.15 -7.04
CA ILE A 12 -1.14 9.56 -7.63
C ILE A 12 -0.06 9.41 -6.56
N GLY A 13 0.97 8.64 -6.87
CA GLY A 13 2.08 8.38 -5.97
C GLY A 13 3.38 8.16 -6.73
N THR A 14 4.49 8.05 -6.01
CA THR A 14 5.77 7.68 -6.62
C THR A 14 5.72 6.23 -7.08
N THR A 15 6.49 5.90 -8.13
CA THR A 15 6.50 4.56 -8.74
C THR A 15 6.90 3.44 -7.76
N ILE A 16 7.67 3.79 -6.73
CA ILE A 16 8.21 2.87 -5.73
C ILE A 16 7.35 2.78 -4.47
N HIS A 17 6.33 3.63 -4.31
CA HIS A 17 5.55 3.65 -3.09
C HIS A 17 4.77 2.32 -2.95
N PRO A 18 4.92 1.59 -1.83
CA PRO A 18 4.28 0.30 -1.66
C PRO A 18 2.80 0.44 -1.26
N VAL A 19 1.96 -0.39 -1.88
CA VAL A 19 0.56 -0.65 -1.50
C VAL A 19 0.37 -2.11 -1.13
N TRP A 20 -0.58 -2.42 -0.26
CA TRP A 20 -0.86 -3.82 0.09
C TRP A 20 -1.74 -4.48 -0.97
N SER A 21 -1.20 -5.50 -1.64
CA SER A 21 -1.95 -6.35 -2.57
C SER A 21 -2.60 -7.50 -1.81
N VAL A 22 -3.93 -7.62 -1.92
CA VAL A 22 -4.70 -8.72 -1.34
C VAL A 22 -4.44 -10.00 -2.14
N ASP A 23 -4.33 -9.90 -3.45
CA ASP A 23 -4.11 -11.08 -4.30
C ASP A 23 -2.71 -11.68 -4.10
N ARG A 24 -1.70 -10.83 -3.90
CA ARG A 24 -0.31 -11.28 -3.72
C ARG A 24 0.09 -11.46 -2.26
N GLN A 25 -0.70 -10.95 -1.31
CA GLN A 25 -0.38 -10.94 0.12
C GLN A 25 1.01 -10.34 0.40
N GLU A 26 1.34 -9.24 -0.29
CA GLU A 26 2.62 -8.54 -0.15
C GLU A 26 2.49 -7.04 -0.42
N TRP A 27 3.53 -6.30 -0.02
CA TRP A 27 3.70 -4.88 -0.37
C TRP A 27 4.23 -4.76 -1.80
N VAL A 28 3.43 -4.19 -2.69
CA VAL A 28 3.75 -4.05 -4.11
C VAL A 28 3.98 -2.57 -4.45
N PRO A 29 5.09 -2.20 -5.11
CA PRO A 29 5.25 -0.85 -5.64
C PRO A 29 4.10 -0.49 -6.60
N ILE A 30 3.55 0.73 -6.51
CA ILE A 30 2.44 1.20 -7.35
C ILE A 30 2.67 0.90 -8.84
N ALA A 31 3.89 1.10 -9.34
CA ALA A 31 4.21 0.87 -10.76
C ALA A 31 4.25 -0.61 -11.19
N LYS A 32 4.17 -1.57 -10.25
CA LYS A 32 4.19 -3.02 -10.50
C LYS A 32 2.82 -3.68 -10.32
N LEU A 33 1.79 -2.90 -10.04
CA LEU A 33 0.42 -3.39 -9.96
C LEU A 33 -0.08 -3.82 -11.35
N ALA A 34 -0.93 -4.85 -11.36
CA ALA A 34 -1.59 -5.34 -12.57
C ALA A 34 -3.05 -4.87 -12.61
N ASP A 35 -3.59 -4.73 -13.82
CA ASP A 35 -5.03 -4.49 -14.01
C ASP A 35 -5.83 -5.67 -13.45
N GLY A 36 -6.91 -5.38 -12.73
CA GLY A 36 -7.72 -6.37 -12.04
C GLY A 36 -7.17 -6.83 -10.68
N GLU A 37 -6.02 -6.33 -10.24
CA GLU A 37 -5.46 -6.66 -8.93
C GLU A 37 -6.29 -6.05 -7.79
N ARG A 38 -6.53 -6.83 -6.74
CA ARG A 38 -7.25 -6.39 -5.54
C ARG A 38 -6.29 -5.80 -4.52
N LEU A 39 -6.57 -4.58 -4.11
CA LEU A 39 -5.83 -3.86 -3.08
C LEU A 39 -6.64 -3.76 -1.80
N CYS A 40 -5.94 -3.65 -0.67
CA CYS A 40 -6.60 -3.48 0.62
C CYS A 40 -7.07 -2.02 0.80
N CYS A 41 -8.36 -1.89 1.07
CA CYS A 41 -9.08 -0.65 1.27
C CYS A 41 -9.88 -0.79 2.58
N ASP A 42 -9.85 0.22 3.45
CA ASP A 42 -10.57 0.25 4.74
C ASP A 42 -10.29 -0.94 5.68
N THR A 43 -9.33 -0.72 6.57
CA THR A 43 -8.93 -1.67 7.62
C THR A 43 -9.33 -1.15 9.00
N GLU A 44 -10.62 -1.20 9.37
CA GLU A 44 -11.08 -0.97 10.76
C GLU A 44 -10.53 -2.00 11.79
N SER A 45 -9.46 -2.73 11.47
CA SER A 45 -8.80 -3.70 12.36
C SER A 45 -7.29 -3.73 12.17
N PHE A 46 -6.62 -2.57 12.17
CA PHE A 46 -5.19 -2.53 12.53
C PHE A 46 -5.03 -2.80 14.03
N GLY A 47 -5.29 -4.04 14.43
CA GLY A 47 -4.98 -4.60 15.73
C GLY A 47 -3.79 -5.55 15.61
N LEU A 48 -2.58 -5.02 15.86
CA LEU A 48 -1.40 -5.74 16.36
C LEU A 48 -0.99 -7.07 15.69
N GLY A 49 -1.24 -7.27 14.40
CA GLY A 49 -0.86 -8.51 13.72
C GLY A 49 -0.61 -8.31 12.24
N PHE A 50 0.44 -8.98 11.74
CA PHE A 50 0.78 -9.04 10.32
C PHE A 50 -0.46 -9.28 9.44
N PRO A 51 -0.49 -8.73 8.22
CA PRO A 51 -1.66 -8.76 7.33
C PRO A 51 -2.10 -10.16 6.88
N SER A 52 -1.38 -11.22 7.23
CA SER A 52 -1.75 -12.61 6.90
C SER A 52 -3.03 -13.12 7.57
N SER A 53 -3.62 -12.37 8.52
CA SER A 53 -4.90 -12.71 9.15
C SER A 53 -5.98 -11.62 8.98
N LEU A 54 -5.69 -10.57 8.21
CA LEU A 54 -6.66 -9.51 7.95
C LEU A 54 -7.51 -9.90 6.74
N THR A 55 -8.77 -10.24 6.96
CA THR A 55 -9.76 -10.27 5.88
C THR A 55 -10.08 -8.81 5.55
N PRO A 56 -9.73 -8.29 4.36
CA PRO A 56 -10.06 -6.91 4.00
C PRO A 56 -11.58 -6.76 4.00
N LYS A 57 -12.09 -5.78 4.75
CA LYS A 57 -13.52 -5.47 4.79
C LYS A 57 -13.97 -4.83 3.48
N ALA A 58 -13.06 -4.12 2.81
CA ALA A 58 -13.21 -3.66 1.43
C ALA A 58 -11.96 -3.96 0.60
N SER A 59 -12.15 -4.12 -0.71
CA SER A 59 -11.05 -4.25 -1.66
C SER A 59 -11.27 -3.30 -2.84
N GLY A 60 -10.22 -2.58 -3.22
CA GLY A 60 -10.20 -1.74 -4.41
C GLY A 60 -9.64 -2.52 -5.60
N LEU A 61 -10.31 -2.48 -6.75
CA LEU A 61 -9.82 -3.13 -7.97
C LEU A 61 -8.97 -2.14 -8.78
N VAL A 62 -7.76 -2.55 -9.16
CA VAL A 62 -6.94 -1.78 -10.09
C VAL A 62 -7.61 -1.80 -11.47
N LEU A 63 -7.95 -0.61 -11.99
CA LEU A 63 -8.52 -0.48 -13.34
C LEU A 63 -7.45 -0.28 -14.40
N SER A 64 -6.42 0.52 -14.07
CA SER A 64 -5.27 0.78 -14.91
C SER A 64 -4.14 1.37 -14.08
N VAL A 65 -2.90 1.19 -14.56
CA VAL A 65 -1.70 1.86 -14.05
C VAL A 65 -1.05 2.62 -15.20
N SER A 66 -0.71 3.89 -14.97
CA SER A 66 -0.02 4.72 -15.96
C SER A 66 1.11 5.52 -15.33
N LEU A 67 2.22 5.67 -16.07
CA LEU A 67 3.36 6.48 -15.66
C LEU A 67 3.16 7.92 -16.12
N SER A 68 3.07 8.83 -15.16
CA SER A 68 3.10 10.26 -15.43
C SER A 68 4.55 10.76 -15.41
N ARG A 69 5.02 11.38 -16.50
CA ARG A 69 6.39 11.92 -16.63
C ARG A 69 6.44 13.40 -16.27
N VAL A 70 5.76 13.77 -15.18
CA VAL A 70 5.72 15.13 -14.67
C VAL A 70 6.41 15.18 -13.31
N SER A 71 7.17 16.24 -13.07
CA SER A 71 7.67 16.54 -11.73
C SER A 71 6.58 17.31 -10.98
N GLN A 72 6.11 16.76 -9.87
CA GLN A 72 5.14 17.38 -8.98
C GLN A 72 5.63 17.24 -7.54
N PRO A 73 5.34 18.20 -6.65
CA PRO A 73 5.54 18.02 -5.22
C PRO A 73 4.78 16.79 -4.75
N VAL A 74 5.47 15.92 -4.01
CA VAL A 74 4.87 14.75 -3.34
C VAL A 74 5.10 14.88 -1.85
N TYR A 75 4.13 14.40 -1.09
CA TYR A 75 4.14 14.45 0.37
C TYR A 75 4.11 13.03 0.93
N ASN A 76 4.73 12.86 2.09
CA ASN A 76 4.78 11.59 2.80
C ASN A 76 4.39 11.83 4.27
N ALA A 77 3.72 10.85 4.88
CA ALA A 77 3.32 10.93 6.29
C ALA A 77 4.14 9.93 7.12
N GLU A 78 4.79 10.41 8.17
CA GLU A 78 5.46 9.54 9.14
C GLU A 78 4.49 9.16 10.26
N VAL A 79 4.20 7.86 10.35
CA VAL A 79 3.32 7.28 11.38
C VAL A 79 4.18 6.41 12.29
N GLN A 80 4.05 6.61 13.60
CA GLN A 80 4.74 5.79 14.60
C GLN A 80 4.12 4.37 14.63
N GLY A 81 4.96 3.34 14.83
CA GLY A 81 4.53 1.95 14.83
C GLY A 81 4.82 1.27 13.50
N GLU A 82 3.81 0.65 12.90
CA GLU A 82 3.95 -0.16 11.67
C GLU A 82 4.24 0.66 10.40
N HIS A 83 4.38 1.98 10.51
CA HIS A 83 4.69 2.88 9.38
C HIS A 83 3.72 2.76 8.19
N VAL A 84 2.48 2.37 8.44
CA VAL A 84 1.41 2.28 7.43
C VAL A 84 0.35 3.34 7.64
N TYR A 85 -0.29 3.77 6.56
CA TYR A 85 -1.41 4.70 6.59
C TYR A 85 -2.34 4.46 5.41
N GLN A 86 -3.52 5.08 5.46
CA GLN A 86 -4.50 5.01 4.38
C GLN A 86 -4.50 6.32 3.58
N VAL A 87 -4.73 6.22 2.27
CA VAL A 87 -4.86 7.36 1.36
C VAL A 87 -6.12 7.26 0.51
N GLY A 88 -6.65 8.42 0.14
CA GLY A 88 -7.83 8.50 -0.71
C GLY A 88 -9.13 8.19 0.00
N GLU A 89 -10.22 8.36 -0.74
CA GLU A 89 -11.59 8.11 -0.28
C GLU A 89 -11.86 6.61 -0.08
N LEU A 90 -11.23 5.76 -0.88
CA LEU A 90 -11.31 4.31 -0.72
C LEU A 90 -10.46 3.78 0.44
N GLY A 91 -9.68 4.64 1.13
CA GLY A 91 -8.83 4.24 2.25
C GLY A 91 -7.76 3.21 1.85
N LEU A 92 -7.08 3.44 0.71
CA LEU A 92 -6.04 2.55 0.20
C LEU A 92 -4.88 2.45 1.18
N LEU A 93 -4.55 1.21 1.57
CA LEU A 93 -3.45 0.95 2.49
C LEU A 93 -2.08 1.07 1.81
N VAL A 94 -1.26 1.99 2.31
CA VAL A 94 0.11 2.26 1.87
C VAL A 94 1.10 2.11 3.01
N HIS A 95 2.36 1.81 2.68
CA HIS A 95 3.45 1.80 3.64
C HIS A 95 4.39 2.99 3.39
N ASN A 96 4.76 3.68 4.46
CA ASN A 96 5.82 4.68 4.46
C ASN A 96 7.16 3.95 4.27
N ALA A 97 7.57 3.76 3.03
CA ALA A 97 8.85 3.13 2.70
C ALA A 97 10.01 4.04 3.15
N CYS A 98 10.39 3.94 4.41
CA CYS A 98 11.65 4.47 4.90
C CYS A 98 12.77 3.59 4.34
N ALA A 99 13.36 3.97 3.19
CA ALA A 99 14.60 3.53 2.50
C ALA A 99 15.13 2.07 2.63
N VAL A 100 14.45 1.14 3.27
CA VAL A 100 14.98 -0.14 3.74
C VAL A 100 13.98 -1.26 3.51
N PHE A 101 13.34 -1.29 2.34
CA PHE A 101 12.77 -2.54 1.81
C PHE A 101 13.70 -3.10 0.74
N ASN A 102 14.94 -3.40 1.13
CA ASN A 102 15.73 -4.43 0.47
C ASN A 102 15.48 -5.74 1.23
N SER A 103 14.99 -6.76 0.55
CA SER A 103 14.69 -8.11 1.06
C SER A 103 15.90 -8.88 1.66
N GLU A 104 17.04 -8.24 1.86
CA GLU A 104 18.22 -8.80 2.53
C GLU A 104 18.40 -8.32 3.99
N MET A 105 17.65 -7.30 4.42
CA MET A 105 17.82 -6.67 5.75
C MET A 105 17.03 -7.35 6.88
N THR A 106 16.24 -8.39 6.63
CA THR A 106 15.49 -9.12 7.68
C THR A 106 16.41 -9.95 8.59
N LYS A 107 17.72 -10.07 8.29
CA LYS A 107 18.69 -10.73 9.17
C LYS A 107 19.51 -9.79 10.07
N ALA A 108 19.44 -8.48 9.87
CA ALA A 108 20.34 -7.55 10.56
C ALA A 108 19.77 -6.96 11.88
N LEU A 109 18.48 -7.12 12.17
CA LEU A 109 17.85 -6.58 13.38
C LEU A 109 17.82 -7.55 14.57
N GLN A 110 18.63 -8.62 14.57
CA GLN A 110 18.81 -9.51 15.72
C GLN A 110 20.02 -9.19 16.60
N TRP A 111 20.73 -8.07 16.38
CA TRP A 111 21.98 -7.76 17.11
C TRP A 111 22.04 -6.45 17.88
N LEU A 112 20.91 -5.77 18.16
CA LEU A 112 20.88 -4.70 19.15
C LEU A 112 19.49 -4.59 19.80
N GLN A 113 19.23 -5.46 20.79
CA GLN A 113 18.67 -5.13 22.11
C GLN A 113 18.62 -6.38 22.99
#